data_AF-A0AAW1Y6L3-F1
#
_entry.id   AF-A0AAW1Y6L3-F1
#
_cell.length_a   1.000
_cell.length_b   1.000
_cell.length_c   1.000
_cell.angle_alpha   90.00
_cell.angle_beta   90.00
_cell.angle_gamma   90.00
#
_symmetry.space_group_name_H-M   'P 1'
#
loop_
_entity.id
_entity.type
_entity.pdbx_description
1 polymer ?
#
loop_
_entity_poly.entity_id
_entity_poly.type
_entity_poly.pdbx_seq_one_letter_code
_entity_poly.pdbx_strand_id
1 'polypeptide(L)'
;MGRELHAIDSEFNRVLQDDFCRLLQLQGHTSSPGHPFKKFSWGNKKSLDDEKEKGINLWEQILKLNSDYYHGGLMKLVVIGGESLNVLEQLEAVEDVHILHLAWTLPCLDRHYLNKPDDYLMHLLGHEGRGSLHFCLKARGWVTSLDTCLGGMDCSSVAYVFCVVIYLTDSGLDKIFEIIELVYQYIKLLRQARPKEWIFRERQDIGNMQFRFVEVQSQVDFASGLAENLLRYAPEHVIYGDYAYESWDEGIDRICSWFLQTRNMRVM
;
A
#
# COMPACT_ATOMS: atom_id res chain seq x y z
N MET A 1 -30.26 -12.51 -3.59
CA MET A 1 -29.17 -12.74 -2.62
C MET A 1 -28.48 -14.09 -2.79
N GLY A 2 -29.19 -15.22 -2.94
CA GLY A 2 -28.54 -16.54 -3.08
C GLY A 2 -27.49 -16.63 -4.21
N ARG A 3 -27.78 -16.09 -5.40
CA ARG A 3 -26.82 -16.03 -6.52
C ARG A 3 -25.55 -15.22 -6.19
N GLU A 4 -25.72 -14.04 -5.60
CA GLU A 4 -24.61 -13.17 -5.22
C GLU A 4 -23.75 -13.77 -4.11
N LEU A 5 -24.36 -14.48 -3.16
CA LEU A 5 -23.62 -15.21 -2.12
C LEU A 5 -22.72 -16.30 -2.71
N HIS A 6 -23.16 -16.97 -3.77
CA HIS A 6 -22.32 -17.93 -4.49
C HIS A 6 -21.17 -17.25 -5.24
N ALA A 7 -21.39 -16.04 -5.78
CA ALA A 7 -20.33 -15.27 -6.43
C ALA A 7 -19.26 -14.85 -5.41
N ILE A 8 -19.66 -14.25 -4.29
CA ILE A 8 -18.76 -13.85 -3.18
C ILE A 8 -17.96 -15.06 -2.67
N ASP A 9 -18.62 -16.21 -2.48
CA ASP A 9 -17.94 -17.43 -2.04
C ASP A 9 -16.95 -17.95 -3.09
N SER A 10 -17.28 -17.83 -4.38
CA SER A 10 -16.37 -18.21 -5.47
C SER A 10 -15.16 -17.28 -5.55
N GLU A 11 -15.35 -15.97 -5.38
CA GLU A 11 -14.26 -14.99 -5.30
C GLU A 11 -13.36 -15.27 -4.10
N PHE A 12 -13.94 -15.53 -2.93
CA PHE A 12 -13.18 -15.94 -1.74
C PHE A 12 -12.37 -17.21 -2.01
N ASN A 13 -12.98 -18.24 -2.62
CA ASN A 13 -12.31 -19.50 -2.94
C ASN A 13 -11.15 -19.31 -3.93
N ARG A 14 -11.25 -18.34 -4.85
CA ARG A 14 -10.16 -18.00 -5.76
C ARG A 14 -8.97 -17.41 -5.00
N VAL A 15 -9.22 -16.45 -4.11
CA VAL A 15 -8.14 -15.76 -3.36
C VAL A 15 -7.58 -16.57 -2.18
N LEU A 16 -8.18 -17.72 -1.84
CA LEU A 16 -7.67 -18.60 -0.77
C LEU A 16 -6.24 -19.10 -1.01
N GLN A 17 -5.86 -19.22 -2.29
CA GLN A 17 -4.52 -19.66 -2.72
C GLN A 17 -3.61 -18.50 -3.11
N ASP A 18 -4.09 -17.25 -2.95
CA ASP A 18 -3.29 -16.06 -3.24
C ASP A 18 -2.51 -15.66 -1.98
N ASP A 19 -1.19 -15.72 -2.05
CA ASP A 19 -0.31 -15.47 -0.89
C ASP A 19 -0.38 -14.03 -0.39
N PHE A 20 -0.61 -13.07 -1.29
CA PHE A 20 -0.83 -11.67 -0.91
C PHE A 20 -2.08 -11.52 -0.05
N CYS A 21 -3.20 -12.10 -0.46
CA CYS A 21 -4.46 -12.08 0.29
C CYS A 21 -4.34 -12.82 1.64
N ARG A 22 -3.61 -13.95 1.66
CA ARG A 22 -3.34 -14.70 2.91
C ARG A 22 -2.51 -13.88 3.89
N LEU A 23 -1.46 -13.22 3.40
CA LEU A 23 -0.61 -12.35 4.22
C LEU A 23 -1.40 -11.15 4.76
N LEU A 24 -2.22 -10.50 3.93
CA LEU A 24 -3.06 -9.39 4.35
C LEU A 24 -4.02 -9.81 5.49
N GLN A 25 -4.66 -10.98 5.36
CA GLN A 25 -5.55 -11.48 6.40
C GLN A 25 -4.81 -11.83 7.70
N LEU A 26 -3.57 -12.33 7.61
CA LEU A 26 -2.68 -12.57 8.75
C LEU A 26 -2.27 -11.26 9.45
N GLN A 27 -1.92 -10.23 8.67
CA GLN A 27 -1.62 -8.88 9.17
C GLN A 27 -2.82 -8.28 9.92
N GLY A 28 -4.01 -8.39 9.33
CA GLY A 28 -5.27 -7.99 9.97
C GLY A 28 -5.49 -8.74 11.29
N HIS A 29 -5.38 -10.07 11.29
CA HIS A 29 -5.62 -10.89 12.48
C HIS A 29 -4.66 -10.60 13.64
N THR A 30 -3.42 -10.25 13.34
CA THR A 30 -2.38 -9.93 14.33
C THR A 30 -2.41 -8.46 14.79
N SER A 31 -3.34 -7.64 14.26
CA SER A 31 -3.55 -6.26 14.70
C SER A 31 -4.26 -6.16 16.06
N SER A 32 -4.22 -4.96 16.65
CA SER A 32 -4.77 -4.66 17.98
C SER A 32 -6.24 -5.10 18.13
N PRO A 33 -6.63 -5.70 19.27
CA PRO A 33 -8.02 -6.06 19.54
C PRO A 33 -8.95 -4.85 19.38
N GLY A 34 -10.05 -5.03 18.65
CA GLY A 34 -11.06 -3.98 18.40
C GLY A 34 -10.76 -3.05 17.22
N HIS A 35 -9.57 -3.11 16.60
CA HIS A 35 -9.27 -2.31 15.41
C HIS A 35 -10.06 -2.83 14.18
N PRO A 36 -10.64 -1.97 13.33
CA PRO A 36 -11.40 -2.40 12.15
C PRO A 36 -10.62 -3.29 11.17
N PHE A 37 -9.31 -3.07 11.05
CA PHE A 37 -8.40 -3.89 10.23
C PHE A 37 -8.33 -5.37 10.64
N LYS A 38 -8.76 -5.73 11.85
CA LYS A 38 -8.83 -7.12 12.31
C LYS A 38 -9.99 -7.91 11.72
N LYS A 39 -10.99 -7.22 11.16
CA LYS A 39 -12.19 -7.85 10.61
C LYS A 39 -11.85 -8.67 9.38
N PHE A 40 -12.58 -9.76 9.18
CA PHE A 40 -12.58 -10.47 7.90
C PHE A 40 -13.37 -9.64 6.89
N SER A 41 -12.67 -8.90 6.03
CA SER A 41 -13.26 -7.92 5.12
C SER A 41 -13.81 -8.55 3.83
N TRP A 42 -13.26 -9.69 3.41
CA TRP A 42 -13.68 -10.35 2.17
C TRP A 42 -15.12 -10.85 2.25
N GLY A 43 -15.47 -11.47 3.37
CA GLY A 43 -16.72 -12.23 3.50
C GLY A 43 -16.66 -13.55 2.72
N ASN A 44 -17.53 -14.47 3.08
CA ASN A 44 -17.81 -15.70 2.34
C ASN A 44 -19.21 -16.18 2.69
N LYS A 45 -19.63 -17.31 2.10
CA LYS A 45 -20.95 -17.86 2.38
C LYS A 45 -21.16 -18.13 3.87
N LYS A 46 -20.16 -18.72 4.53
CA LYS A 46 -20.23 -19.03 5.97
C LYS A 46 -20.40 -17.77 6.81
N SER A 47 -19.56 -16.75 6.64
CA SER A 47 -19.62 -15.54 7.45
C SER A 47 -20.96 -14.81 7.31
N LEU A 48 -21.58 -14.88 6.14
CA LEU A 48 -22.87 -14.24 5.89
C LEU A 48 -24.06 -15.10 6.34
N ASP A 49 -23.96 -16.43 6.23
CA ASP A 49 -24.98 -17.36 6.74
C ASP A 49 -24.97 -17.41 8.28
N ASP A 50 -23.80 -17.39 8.93
CA ASP A 50 -23.66 -17.34 10.39
C ASP A 50 -24.37 -16.10 10.99
N GLU A 51 -24.33 -14.95 10.33
CA GLU A 51 -25.04 -13.75 10.79
C GLU A 51 -26.56 -13.86 10.58
N LYS A 52 -27.02 -14.52 9.51
CA LYS A 52 -28.45 -14.82 9.33
C LYS A 52 -28.97 -15.75 10.43
N GLU A 53 -28.17 -16.74 10.82
CA GLU A 53 -28.51 -17.65 11.92
C GLU A 53 -28.65 -16.91 13.27
N LYS A 54 -27.90 -15.82 13.46
CA LYS A 54 -28.06 -14.89 14.60
C LYS A 54 -29.29 -13.99 14.48
N GLY A 55 -30.11 -14.15 13.45
CA GLY A 55 -31.33 -13.38 13.21
C GLY A 55 -31.09 -12.04 12.51
N ILE A 56 -29.89 -11.79 11.97
CA ILE A 56 -29.62 -10.54 11.25
C ILE A 56 -30.19 -10.62 9.84
N ASN A 57 -31.07 -9.67 9.52
CA ASN A 57 -31.57 -9.49 8.17
C ASN A 57 -30.52 -8.76 7.32
N LEU A 58 -29.78 -9.51 6.50
CA LEU A 58 -28.74 -8.94 5.65
C LEU A 58 -29.26 -7.87 4.68
N TRP A 59 -30.51 -7.99 4.21
CA TRP A 59 -31.09 -6.98 3.31
C TRP A 59 -31.26 -5.63 3.99
N GLU A 60 -31.77 -5.63 5.23
CA GLU A 60 -31.88 -4.40 6.02
C GLU A 60 -30.52 -3.79 6.31
N GLN A 61 -29.50 -4.63 6.58
CA GLN A 61 -28.13 -4.14 6.79
C GLN A 61 -27.54 -3.52 5.51
N ILE A 62 -27.78 -4.11 4.33
CA ILE A 62 -27.35 -3.53 3.05
C ILE A 62 -28.05 -2.19 2.81
N LEU A 63 -29.37 -2.11 3.02
CA LEU A 63 -30.12 -0.87 2.86
C LEU A 63 -29.64 0.22 3.83
N LYS A 64 -29.35 -0.18 5.06
CA LYS A 64 -28.77 0.72 6.07
C LYS A 64 -27.38 1.21 5.65
N LEU A 65 -26.48 0.33 5.23
CA LEU A 65 -25.15 0.71 4.74
C LEU A 65 -25.23 1.66 3.54
N ASN A 66 -26.15 1.39 2.61
CA ASN A 66 -26.39 2.27 1.48
C ASN A 66 -26.88 3.65 1.95
N SER A 67 -27.88 3.70 2.84
CA SER A 67 -28.39 4.95 3.40
C SER A 67 -27.32 5.74 4.18
N ASP A 68 -26.48 5.06 4.96
CA ASP A 68 -25.52 5.69 5.86
C ASP A 68 -24.29 6.21 5.10
N TYR A 69 -23.85 5.52 4.04
CA TYR A 69 -22.56 5.80 3.38
C TYR A 69 -22.66 6.19 1.89
N TYR A 70 -23.72 5.82 1.18
CA TYR A 70 -23.88 6.09 -0.26
C TYR A 70 -24.67 7.39 -0.52
N HIS A 71 -24.17 8.51 0.01
CA HIS A 71 -24.75 9.83 -0.24
C HIS A 71 -23.77 10.75 -0.98
N GLY A 72 -24.32 11.74 -1.70
CA GLY A 72 -23.53 12.60 -2.60
C GLY A 72 -22.40 13.41 -1.94
N GLY A 73 -22.39 13.53 -0.62
CA GLY A 73 -21.31 14.19 0.13
C GLY A 73 -20.00 13.38 0.16
N LEU A 74 -20.08 12.06 0.05
CA LEU A 74 -18.94 11.14 0.03
C LEU A 74 -18.61 10.61 -1.38
N MET A 75 -19.45 10.92 -2.37
CA MET A 75 -19.28 10.46 -3.74
C MET A 75 -18.57 11.51 -4.60
N LYS A 76 -17.70 11.04 -5.49
CA LYS A 76 -17.05 11.83 -6.54
C LYS A 76 -17.32 11.13 -7.88
N LEU A 77 -17.72 11.89 -8.91
CA LEU A 77 -18.07 11.36 -10.22
C LEU A 77 -17.21 12.02 -11.29
N VAL A 78 -16.59 11.21 -12.13
CA VAL A 78 -15.84 11.61 -13.32
C VAL A 78 -16.45 10.92 -14.54
N VAL A 79 -16.69 11.65 -15.63
CA VAL A 79 -17.31 11.13 -16.86
C VAL A 79 -16.45 11.53 -18.08
N ILE A 80 -16.07 10.55 -18.90
CA ILE A 80 -15.26 10.70 -20.13
C ILE A 80 -15.92 9.82 -21.22
N GLY A 81 -15.92 10.22 -22.51
CA GLY A 81 -16.62 9.43 -23.55
C GLY A 81 -16.11 9.52 -24.99
N GLY A 82 -16.34 8.42 -25.76
CA GLY A 82 -16.18 8.28 -27.22
C GLY A 82 -16.10 6.87 -27.89
N GLU A 83 -16.69 5.77 -27.36
CA GLU A 83 -16.91 4.36 -27.90
C GLU A 83 -15.70 3.52 -28.45
N SER A 84 -15.66 2.15 -28.50
CA SER A 84 -16.53 1.03 -28.06
C SER A 84 -15.69 -0.16 -27.53
N LEU A 85 -16.33 -1.01 -26.71
CA LEU A 85 -15.80 -2.12 -25.92
C LEU A 85 -15.52 -3.39 -26.73
N ASN A 86 -14.29 -3.90 -26.70
CA ASN A 86 -13.98 -5.33 -26.62
C ASN A 86 -12.46 -5.48 -26.53
N VAL A 87 -12.00 -6.46 -25.71
CA VAL A 87 -10.61 -6.96 -25.57
C VAL A 87 -9.81 -6.18 -24.50
N LEU A 88 -9.25 -6.72 -23.41
CA LEU A 88 -9.01 -8.07 -22.86
C LEU A 88 -8.42 -7.88 -21.44
N GLU A 89 -8.70 -8.80 -20.52
CA GLU A 89 -8.02 -8.92 -19.21
C GLU A 89 -7.65 -10.39 -18.96
N GLN A 90 -6.41 -10.66 -18.52
CA GLN A 90 -6.03 -11.82 -17.70
C GLN A 90 -4.52 -11.77 -17.39
N LEU A 91 -4.15 -12.04 -16.13
CA LEU A 91 -2.94 -12.77 -15.72
C LEU A 91 -3.02 -13.06 -14.21
N GLU A 92 -2.85 -14.33 -13.83
CA GLU A 92 -2.58 -14.77 -12.46
C GLU A 92 -1.20 -15.45 -12.46
N ALA A 93 -0.42 -15.25 -11.39
CA ALA A 93 0.78 -16.02 -11.11
C ALA A 93 0.81 -16.36 -9.62
N VAL A 94 1.06 -17.64 -9.32
CA VAL A 94 1.42 -18.14 -7.98
C VAL A 94 2.85 -18.67 -8.14
N GLU A 95 3.82 -17.97 -7.57
CA GLU A 95 5.24 -18.34 -7.65
C GLU A 95 5.76 -18.86 -6.30
N ASP A 96 6.72 -19.78 -6.36
CA ASP A 96 7.48 -20.27 -5.21
C ASP A 96 8.59 -19.26 -4.88
N VAL A 97 8.31 -18.35 -3.94
CA VAL A 97 9.18 -17.22 -3.60
C VAL A 97 9.50 -17.17 -2.12
N HIS A 98 10.80 -17.08 -1.82
CA HIS A 98 11.29 -16.84 -0.46
C HIS A 98 11.31 -15.34 -0.17
N ILE A 99 10.34 -14.84 0.59
CA ILE A 99 10.18 -13.42 0.86
C ILE A 99 10.27 -13.14 2.36
N LEU A 100 11.04 -12.12 2.72
CA LEU A 100 11.05 -11.53 4.06
C LEU A 100 10.25 -10.22 4.04
N HIS A 101 9.19 -10.16 4.86
CA HIS A 101 8.36 -8.97 4.99
C HIS A 101 8.70 -8.21 6.28
N LEU A 102 9.17 -6.98 6.11
CA LEU A 102 9.37 -6.05 7.22
C LEU A 102 8.30 -4.96 7.14
N ALA A 103 7.52 -4.78 8.19
CA ALA A 103 6.39 -3.84 8.19
C ALA A 103 6.47 -2.84 9.35
N TRP A 104 6.09 -1.60 9.08
CA TRP A 104 5.96 -0.51 10.05
C TRP A 104 4.61 0.16 9.90
N THR A 105 3.97 0.50 11.02
CA THR A 105 2.72 1.26 10.99
C THR A 105 3.00 2.75 11.04
N LEU A 106 2.57 3.54 10.07
CA LEU A 106 2.68 5.00 10.06
C LEU A 106 1.33 5.66 10.39
N PRO A 107 1.29 6.90 10.92
CA PRO A 107 0.05 7.68 10.98
C PRO A 107 -0.47 7.94 9.56
N CYS A 108 -1.76 8.28 9.42
CA CYS A 108 -2.31 8.70 8.12
C CYS A 108 -1.54 9.93 7.57
N LEU A 109 -1.08 9.84 6.32
CA LEU A 109 -0.24 10.85 5.65
C LEU A 109 -0.93 11.60 4.52
N ASP A 110 -2.25 11.42 4.30
CA ASP A 110 -2.99 12.08 3.21
C ASP A 110 -2.81 13.61 3.22
N ARG A 111 -2.74 14.24 4.41
CA ARG A 111 -2.53 15.69 4.52
C ARG A 111 -1.10 16.16 4.18
N HIS A 112 -0.17 15.23 4.06
CA HIS A 112 1.24 15.48 3.77
C HIS A 112 1.63 15.14 2.32
N TYR A 113 0.65 14.99 1.41
CA TYR A 113 0.87 14.61 0.02
C TYR A 113 1.73 15.58 -0.80
N LEU A 114 1.94 16.82 -0.35
CA LEU A 114 2.84 17.79 -0.98
C LEU A 114 4.31 17.62 -0.55
N ASN A 115 4.55 16.91 0.56
CA ASN A 115 5.87 16.70 1.14
C ASN A 115 6.32 15.24 0.99
N LYS A 116 5.35 14.33 0.77
CA LYS A 116 5.51 12.88 0.55
C LYS A 116 6.63 12.25 1.40
N PRO A 117 6.54 12.36 2.74
CA PRO A 117 7.57 11.82 3.63
C PRO A 117 7.69 10.30 3.54
N ASP A 118 6.59 9.62 3.20
CA ASP A 118 6.50 8.21 2.87
C ASP A 118 7.28 7.85 1.60
N ASP A 119 7.06 8.54 0.48
CA ASP A 119 7.83 8.32 -0.75
C ASP A 119 9.32 8.62 -0.55
N TYR A 120 9.65 9.66 0.23
CA TYR A 120 11.03 9.97 0.59
C TYR A 120 11.71 8.80 1.32
N LEU A 121 11.02 8.15 2.27
CA LEU A 121 11.51 6.97 2.97
C LEU A 121 11.62 5.75 2.03
N MET A 122 10.64 5.55 1.15
CA MET A 122 10.68 4.50 0.13
C MET A 122 11.90 4.65 -0.75
N HIS A 123 12.15 5.86 -1.27
CA HIS A 123 13.30 6.12 -2.12
C HIS A 123 14.63 5.81 -1.42
N LEU A 124 14.78 6.19 -0.16
CA LEU A 124 16.01 5.92 0.61
C LEU A 124 16.22 4.41 0.87
N LEU A 125 15.17 3.70 1.27
CA LEU A 125 15.27 2.28 1.62
C LEU A 125 15.32 1.36 0.40
N GLY A 126 14.61 1.73 -0.68
CA GLY A 126 14.56 1.04 -1.96
C GLY A 126 15.69 1.41 -2.93
N HIS A 127 16.61 2.30 -2.55
CA HIS A 127 17.69 2.70 -3.45
C HIS A 127 18.60 1.52 -3.81
N GLU A 128 18.97 1.40 -5.09
CA GLU A 128 19.80 0.28 -5.58
C GLU A 128 21.25 0.65 -5.91
N GLY A 129 21.60 1.93 -5.82
CA GLY A 129 22.95 2.40 -6.15
C GLY A 129 24.03 1.97 -5.16
N ARG A 130 25.29 2.20 -5.52
CA ARG A 130 26.45 1.85 -4.67
C ARG A 130 26.31 2.44 -3.27
N GLY A 131 26.55 1.60 -2.26
CA GLY A 131 26.44 1.99 -0.84
C GLY A 131 25.02 1.88 -0.26
N SER A 132 24.03 1.46 -1.06
CA SER A 132 22.68 1.19 -0.57
C SER A 132 22.56 -0.16 0.14
N LEU A 133 21.45 -0.34 0.84
CA LEU A 133 21.09 -1.60 1.49
C LEU A 133 21.00 -2.75 0.47
N HIS A 134 20.26 -2.54 -0.63
CA HIS A 134 20.14 -3.52 -1.71
C HIS A 134 21.52 -3.91 -2.28
N PHE A 135 22.38 -2.94 -2.58
CA PHE A 135 23.74 -3.22 -3.10
C PHE A 135 24.56 -4.08 -2.13
N CYS A 136 24.49 -3.78 -0.83
CA CYS A 136 25.23 -4.48 0.23
C CYS A 136 24.76 -5.94 0.40
N LEU A 137 23.46 -6.18 0.34
CA LEU A 137 22.84 -7.50 0.45
C LEU A 137 23.07 -8.34 -0.81
N LYS A 138 22.93 -7.72 -1.99
CA LYS A 138 23.16 -8.37 -3.28
C LYS A 138 24.62 -8.77 -3.49
N ALA A 139 25.57 -7.94 -3.05
CA ALA A 139 27.00 -8.26 -3.09
C ALA A 139 27.37 -9.49 -2.24
N ARG A 140 26.56 -9.84 -1.23
CA ARG A 140 26.73 -11.04 -0.40
C ARG A 140 26.01 -12.27 -0.96
N GLY A 141 25.21 -12.10 -2.02
CA GLY A 141 24.39 -13.17 -2.60
C GLY A 141 23.19 -13.57 -1.75
N TRP A 142 22.75 -12.72 -0.81
CA TRP A 142 21.65 -13.03 0.11
C TRP A 142 20.27 -12.66 -0.44
N VAL A 143 20.19 -11.72 -1.39
CA VAL A 143 18.92 -11.21 -1.93
C VAL A 143 18.98 -11.07 -3.45
N THR A 144 17.83 -11.24 -4.09
CA THR A 144 17.64 -11.05 -5.54
C THR A 144 17.23 -9.61 -5.85
N SER A 145 16.21 -9.13 -5.14
CA SER A 145 15.63 -7.78 -5.23
C SER A 145 15.14 -7.31 -3.85
N LEU A 146 14.98 -6.00 -3.72
CA LEU A 146 14.41 -5.35 -2.55
C LEU A 146 13.43 -4.29 -3.03
N ASP A 147 12.20 -4.38 -2.55
CA ASP A 147 11.13 -3.46 -2.89
C ASP A 147 10.58 -2.81 -1.61
N THR A 148 10.12 -1.58 -1.73
CA THR A 148 9.36 -0.90 -0.68
C THR A 148 7.93 -0.73 -1.16
N CYS A 149 6.95 -1.09 -0.33
CA CYS A 149 5.54 -0.94 -0.70
C CYS A 149 4.78 -0.07 0.30
N LEU A 150 3.93 0.79 -0.27
CA LEU A 150 2.98 1.68 0.37
C LEU A 150 1.87 1.96 -0.66
N GLY A 151 0.60 1.72 -0.30
CA GLY A 151 -0.54 1.98 -1.18
C GLY A 151 -1.69 0.99 -1.02
N GLY A 152 -2.85 1.31 -1.60
CA GLY A 152 -4.02 0.42 -1.61
C GLY A 152 -4.55 0.08 -0.22
N MET A 153 -4.77 -1.22 0.06
CA MET A 153 -5.31 -1.71 1.34
C MET A 153 -4.40 -1.44 2.54
N ASP A 154 -3.15 -1.07 2.32
CA ASP A 154 -2.18 -0.69 3.36
C ASP A 154 -2.35 0.76 3.84
N CYS A 155 -3.20 1.55 3.19
CA CYS A 155 -3.46 2.94 3.54
C CYS A 155 -4.91 3.14 3.98
N SER A 156 -5.10 3.85 5.09
CA SER A 156 -6.43 4.23 5.58
C SER A 156 -6.42 5.62 6.20
N SER A 157 -7.62 6.16 6.43
CA SER A 157 -7.80 7.42 7.18
C SER A 157 -7.30 7.36 8.64
N VAL A 158 -6.93 6.17 9.13
CA VAL A 158 -6.44 5.94 10.50
C VAL A 158 -4.92 5.76 10.52
N ALA A 159 -4.41 4.86 9.69
CA ALA A 159 -3.00 4.46 9.68
C ALA A 159 -2.59 3.90 8.32
N TYR A 160 -1.28 3.98 8.06
CA TYR A 160 -0.63 3.43 6.87
C TYR A 160 0.25 2.25 7.31
N VAL A 161 0.48 1.29 6.43
CA VAL A 161 1.44 0.20 6.61
C VAL A 161 2.52 0.36 5.56
N PHE A 162 3.71 0.72 6.03
CA PHE A 162 4.91 0.76 5.20
C PHE A 162 5.56 -0.62 5.26
N CYS A 163 5.84 -1.26 4.12
CA CYS A 163 6.64 -2.48 4.12
C CYS A 163 7.89 -2.39 3.26
N VAL A 164 8.92 -3.13 3.68
CA VAL A 164 10.05 -3.51 2.86
C VAL A 164 9.94 -5.01 2.60
N VAL A 165 9.89 -5.36 1.33
CA VAL A 165 9.77 -6.72 0.80
C VAL A 165 11.12 -7.10 0.24
N ILE A 166 11.72 -8.16 0.80
CA ILE A 166 13.06 -8.61 0.40
C ILE A 166 12.93 -10.01 -0.18
N TYR A 167 13.31 -10.17 -1.44
CA TYR A 167 13.33 -11.46 -2.11
C TYR A 167 14.66 -12.14 -1.82
N LEU A 168 14.60 -13.25 -1.10
CA LEU A 168 15.74 -14.00 -0.60
C LEU A 168 16.22 -15.03 -1.62
N THR A 169 17.53 -15.26 -1.63
CA THR A 169 18.10 -16.46 -2.24
C THR A 169 18.06 -17.61 -1.24
N ASP A 170 18.35 -18.84 -1.69
CA ASP A 170 18.47 -19.99 -0.78
C ASP A 170 19.50 -19.75 0.34
N SER A 171 20.61 -19.08 0.02
CA SER A 171 21.61 -18.69 1.03
C SER A 171 21.13 -17.56 1.95
N GLY A 172 20.19 -16.74 1.50
CA GLY A 172 19.60 -15.64 2.27
C GLY A 172 18.64 -16.13 3.36
N LEU A 173 17.97 -17.27 3.15
CA LEU A 173 17.09 -17.90 4.12
C LEU A 173 17.81 -18.23 5.44
N ASP A 174 19.03 -18.76 5.35
CA ASP A 174 19.85 -19.07 6.52
C ASP A 174 20.45 -17.82 7.20
N LYS A 175 20.20 -16.64 6.64
CA LYS A 175 20.81 -15.35 7.01
C LYS A 175 19.80 -14.26 7.31
N ILE A 176 18.54 -14.62 7.56
CA ILE A 176 17.45 -13.66 7.83
C ILE A 176 17.81 -12.69 8.97
N PHE A 177 18.39 -13.18 10.07
CA PHE A 177 18.75 -12.32 11.20
C PHE A 177 19.86 -11.31 10.82
N GLU A 178 20.89 -11.75 10.10
CA GLU A 178 21.94 -10.87 9.61
C GLU A 178 21.41 -9.82 8.61
N ILE A 179 20.44 -10.19 7.77
CA ILE A 179 19.75 -9.26 6.87
C ILE A 179 18.99 -8.20 7.68
N ILE A 180 18.22 -8.61 8.68
CA ILE A 180 17.47 -7.70 9.56
C ILE A 180 18.43 -6.76 10.33
N GLU A 181 19.56 -7.27 10.80
CA GLU A 181 20.58 -6.45 11.44
C GLU A 181 21.15 -5.39 10.49
N LEU A 182 21.43 -5.73 9.24
CA LEU A 182 21.88 -4.78 8.23
C LEU A 182 20.81 -3.72 7.91
N VAL A 183 19.54 -4.11 7.83
CA VAL A 183 18.42 -3.16 7.68
C VAL A 183 18.42 -2.16 8.83
N TYR A 184 18.54 -2.63 10.08
CA TYR A 184 18.61 -1.75 11.24
C TYR A 184 19.87 -0.86 11.28
N GLN A 185 21.01 -1.37 10.84
CA GLN A 185 22.23 -0.58 10.71
C GLN A 185 22.06 0.54 9.67
N TYR A 186 21.40 0.25 8.56
CA TYR A 186 21.09 1.24 7.52
C TYR A 186 20.11 2.30 8.03
N ILE A 187 19.03 1.88 8.70
CA ILE A 187 18.08 2.78 9.39
C ILE A 187 18.80 3.69 10.40
N LYS A 188 19.74 3.14 11.18
CA LYS A 188 20.55 3.93 12.13
C LYS A 188 21.44 4.94 11.42
N LEU A 189 22.03 4.59 10.29
CA LEU A 189 22.82 5.48 9.45
C LEU A 189 21.97 6.65 8.93
N LEU A 190 20.78 6.36 8.38
CA LEU A 190 19.85 7.39 7.90
C LEU A 190 19.46 8.37 9.02
N ARG A 191 19.21 7.84 10.22
CA ARG A 191 18.88 8.67 11.39
C ARG A 191 20.01 9.64 11.77
N GLN A 192 21.27 9.20 11.66
CA GLN A 192 22.43 10.04 11.96
C GLN A 192 22.68 11.08 10.87
N ALA A 193 22.50 10.70 9.60
CA ALA A 193 22.70 11.59 8.47
C ALA A 193 21.68 12.73 8.43
N ARG A 194 20.46 12.48 8.96
CA ARG A 194 19.24 13.29 8.81
C ARG A 194 18.79 13.44 7.35
N PRO A 195 17.49 13.65 7.10
CA PRO A 195 16.98 13.95 5.77
C PRO A 195 17.75 15.10 5.10
N LYS A 196 17.99 14.94 3.79
CA LYS A 196 18.71 15.90 2.95
C LYS A 196 17.77 16.49 1.92
N GLU A 197 17.69 17.82 1.89
CA GLU A 197 16.82 18.56 0.97
C GLU A 197 17.13 18.29 -0.50
N TRP A 198 18.42 18.09 -0.85
CA TRP A 198 18.78 17.83 -2.25
C TRP A 198 18.14 16.55 -2.81
N ILE A 199 17.91 15.52 -1.97
CA ILE A 199 17.23 14.27 -2.35
C ILE A 199 15.75 14.56 -2.65
N PHE A 200 15.12 15.43 -1.85
CA PHE A 200 13.75 15.85 -2.11
C PHE A 200 13.63 16.63 -3.42
N ARG A 201 14.58 17.53 -3.70
CA ARG A 201 14.61 18.26 -4.97
C ARG A 201 14.80 17.33 -6.17
N GLU A 202 15.63 16.30 -6.04
CA GLU A 202 15.77 15.26 -7.07
C GLU A 202 14.45 14.51 -7.30
N ARG A 203 13.71 14.16 -6.23
CA ARG A 203 12.36 13.57 -6.35
C ARG A 203 11.37 14.53 -7.01
N GLN A 204 11.43 15.82 -6.68
CA GLN A 204 10.62 16.85 -7.31
C GLN A 204 10.90 16.95 -8.82
N ASP A 205 12.17 16.93 -9.22
CA ASP A 205 12.54 16.96 -10.64
C ASP A 205 12.03 15.72 -11.38
N ILE A 206 12.16 14.53 -10.79
CA ILE A 206 11.63 13.28 -11.36
C ILE A 206 10.10 13.32 -11.47
N GLY A 207 9.40 13.74 -10.41
CA GLY A 207 7.94 13.85 -10.40
C GLY A 207 7.43 14.83 -11.47
N ASN A 208 8.10 15.98 -11.62
CA ASN A 208 7.80 16.95 -12.67
C ASN A 208 8.01 16.37 -14.08
N MET A 209 9.08 15.60 -14.29
CA MET A 209 9.33 14.92 -15.56
C MET A 209 8.26 13.86 -15.84
N GLN A 210 7.91 13.04 -14.86
CA GLN A 210 6.88 12.01 -14.98
C GLN A 210 5.52 12.62 -15.32
N PHE A 211 5.14 13.70 -14.64
CA PHE A 211 3.90 14.42 -14.94
C PHE A 211 3.90 15.00 -16.36
N ARG A 212 5.00 15.64 -16.76
CA ARG A 212 5.12 16.28 -18.08
C ARG A 212 5.03 15.29 -19.24
N PHE A 213 5.50 14.06 -19.03
CA PHE A 213 5.60 13.04 -20.07
C PHE A 213 4.73 11.82 -19.78
N VAL A 214 3.71 11.95 -18.91
CA VAL A 214 2.80 10.85 -18.60
C VAL A 214 2.13 10.35 -19.88
N GLU A 215 2.19 9.04 -20.10
CA GLU A 215 1.52 8.43 -21.24
C GLU A 215 0.01 8.51 -21.08
N VAL A 216 -0.70 8.55 -22.21
CA VAL A 216 -2.15 8.56 -22.20
C VAL A 216 -2.65 7.23 -21.66
N GLN A 217 -3.21 7.27 -20.46
CA GLN A 217 -3.85 6.12 -19.82
C GLN A 217 -5.21 5.81 -20.47
N SER A 218 -5.73 4.61 -20.19
CA SER A 218 -7.10 4.29 -20.58
C SER A 218 -8.07 5.27 -19.89
N GLN A 219 -9.17 5.59 -20.55
CA GLN A 219 -10.15 6.54 -20.00
C GLN A 219 -10.76 6.02 -18.68
N VAL A 220 -10.85 4.70 -18.51
CA VAL A 220 -11.39 4.06 -17.29
C VAL A 220 -10.41 4.20 -16.14
N ASP A 221 -9.14 3.88 -16.37
CA ASP A 221 -8.10 4.00 -15.33
C ASP A 221 -7.92 5.45 -14.93
N PHE A 222 -7.93 6.35 -15.92
CA PHE A 222 -7.83 7.78 -15.67
C PHE A 222 -9.04 8.30 -14.88
N ALA A 223 -10.27 7.97 -15.27
CA ALA A 223 -11.46 8.41 -14.54
C ALA A 223 -11.51 7.83 -13.12
N SER A 224 -11.13 6.55 -12.96
CA SER A 224 -11.06 5.89 -11.65
C SER A 224 -10.01 6.54 -10.76
N GLY A 225 -8.80 6.76 -11.28
CA GLY A 225 -7.71 7.42 -10.56
C GLY A 225 -8.08 8.86 -10.15
N LEU A 226 -8.71 9.64 -11.04
CA LEU A 226 -9.19 10.98 -10.69
C LEU A 226 -10.27 10.97 -9.60
N ALA A 227 -11.19 9.99 -9.65
CA ALA A 227 -12.22 9.85 -8.61
C ALA A 227 -11.62 9.51 -7.25
N GLU A 228 -10.59 8.66 -7.21
CA GLU A 228 -9.81 8.38 -6.00
C GLU A 228 -9.06 9.63 -5.51
N ASN A 229 -8.39 10.33 -6.41
CA ASN A 229 -7.63 11.54 -6.11
C ASN A 229 -8.51 12.67 -5.54
N LEU A 230 -9.78 12.78 -5.96
CA LEU A 230 -10.74 13.73 -5.40
C LEU A 230 -11.11 13.46 -3.93
N LEU A 231 -10.82 12.26 -3.40
CA LEU A 231 -10.99 11.93 -1.98
C LEU A 231 -9.75 12.29 -1.15
N ARG A 232 -8.57 12.37 -1.79
CA ARG A 232 -7.27 12.49 -1.12
C ARG A 232 -6.66 13.89 -1.26
N TYR A 233 -6.82 14.51 -2.42
CA TYR A 233 -6.17 15.76 -2.78
C TYR A 233 -7.16 16.92 -2.87
N ALA A 234 -6.61 18.13 -2.82
CA ALA A 234 -7.38 19.33 -3.12
C ALA A 234 -7.79 19.32 -4.60
N PRO A 235 -8.94 19.93 -4.98
CA PRO A 235 -9.44 19.94 -6.36
C PRO A 235 -8.42 20.41 -7.40
N GLU A 236 -7.54 21.33 -7.03
CA GLU A 236 -6.49 21.88 -7.89
C GLU A 236 -5.37 20.88 -8.17
N HIS A 237 -5.20 19.89 -7.30
CA HIS A 237 -4.14 18.87 -7.36
C HIS A 237 -4.68 17.48 -7.75
N VAL A 238 -5.92 17.36 -8.24
CA VAL A 238 -6.50 16.05 -8.58
C VAL A 238 -5.72 15.32 -9.66
N ILE A 239 -5.15 16.06 -10.63
CA ILE A 239 -4.36 15.50 -11.73
C ILE A 239 -2.86 15.42 -11.37
N TYR A 240 -2.37 16.41 -10.62
CA TYR A 240 -0.93 16.57 -10.32
C TYR A 240 -0.50 15.97 -8.97
N GLY A 241 -1.43 15.71 -8.05
CA GLY A 241 -1.17 15.39 -6.65
C GLY A 241 -0.32 14.14 -6.42
N ASP A 242 -0.41 13.16 -7.33
CA ASP A 242 0.47 11.97 -7.28
C ASP A 242 1.93 12.32 -7.55
N TYR A 243 2.17 13.32 -8.39
CA TYR A 243 3.50 13.80 -8.81
C TYR A 243 4.01 14.98 -7.96
N ALA A 244 3.15 15.55 -7.10
CA ALA A 244 3.43 16.80 -6.41
C ALA A 244 4.50 16.66 -5.33
N TYR A 245 5.58 17.42 -5.48
CA TYR A 245 6.55 17.72 -4.42
C TYR A 245 6.69 19.22 -4.36
N GLU A 246 6.10 19.88 -3.37
CA GLU A 246 6.04 21.34 -3.32
C GLU A 246 6.74 21.94 -2.10
N SER A 247 6.66 21.28 -0.95
CA SER A 247 7.23 21.80 0.30
C SER A 247 8.16 20.81 0.99
N TRP A 248 9.38 21.27 1.26
CA TRP A 248 10.29 20.66 2.20
C TRP A 248 10.03 21.23 3.60
N ASP A 249 9.59 20.40 4.54
CA ASP A 249 9.27 20.83 5.90
C ASP A 249 9.77 19.87 6.99
N GLU A 250 9.60 20.28 8.25
CA GLU A 250 9.93 19.48 9.43
C GLU A 250 9.10 18.18 9.54
N GLY A 251 8.03 18.02 8.75
CA GLY A 251 7.20 16.83 8.70
C GLY A 251 7.99 15.61 8.22
N ILE A 252 8.90 15.80 7.25
CA ILE A 252 9.83 14.75 6.78
C ILE A 252 10.76 14.33 7.93
N ASP A 253 11.37 15.30 8.61
CA ASP A 253 12.25 15.05 9.76
C ASP A 253 11.52 14.32 10.90
N ARG A 254 10.28 14.73 11.20
CA ARG A 254 9.45 14.15 12.26
C ARG A 254 9.07 12.70 11.94
N ILE A 255 8.61 12.43 10.73
CA ILE A 255 8.17 11.09 10.31
C ILE A 255 9.38 10.16 10.17
N CYS A 256 10.49 10.64 9.59
CA CYS A 256 11.74 9.88 9.57
C CYS A 256 12.22 9.55 10.99
N SER A 257 12.22 10.53 11.90
CA SER A 257 12.64 10.31 13.30
C SER A 257 11.74 9.32 14.04
N TRP A 258 10.45 9.26 13.70
CA TRP A 258 9.50 8.31 14.26
C TRP A 258 9.64 6.91 13.66
N PHE A 259 9.75 6.81 12.33
CA PHE A 259 9.89 5.57 11.57
C PHE A 259 11.18 4.82 11.93
N LEU A 260 12.30 5.54 12.08
CA LEU A 260 13.63 4.98 12.34
C LEU A 260 13.82 4.49 13.80
N GLN A 261 12.73 4.27 14.54
CA GLN A 261 12.73 3.68 15.89
C GLN A 261 12.57 2.16 15.77
N THR A 262 13.51 1.42 16.36
CA THR A 262 13.57 -0.05 16.23
C THR A 262 12.37 -0.79 16.80
N ARG A 263 11.68 -0.19 17.77
CA ARG A 263 10.48 -0.72 18.43
C ARG A 263 9.21 -0.75 17.55
N ASN A 264 9.23 -0.08 16.40
CA ASN A 264 8.05 0.07 15.54
C ASN A 264 8.00 -0.93 14.38
N MET A 265 8.99 -1.83 14.27
CA MET A 265 9.09 -2.80 13.19
C MET A 265 8.45 -4.14 13.56
N ARG A 266 7.72 -4.72 12.62
CA ARG A 266 7.17 -6.07 12.67
C ARG A 266 7.86 -6.90 11.59
N VAL A 267 8.30 -8.10 11.95
CA VAL A 267 8.89 -9.08 11.03
C VAL A 267 7.84 -10.16 10.79
N MET A 268 7.54 -10.44 9.53
CA MET A 268 6.57 -11.45 9.09
C MET A 268 7.18 -12.35 8.03
#